data_AF-A0A6C0JJ74-F1
#
_entry.id   AF-A0A6C0JJ74-F1
#
_cell.length_a   1.000
_cell.length_b   1.000
_cell.length_c   1.000
_cell.angle_alpha   90.00
_cell.angle_beta   90.00
_cell.angle_gamma   90.00
#
_symmetry.space_group_name_H-M   'P 1'
#
loop_
_entity.id
_entity.type
_entity.pdbx_description
1 polymer ?
#
loop_
_entity_poly.entity_id
_entity_poly.type
_entity_poly.pdbx_seq_one_letter_code
_entity_poly.pdbx_strand_id
1 'polypeptide(L)'
;MPKRKEKPNNSLLSFIKIINDNKFFAGIIMLTMNIGSKYISIELSKTQESYIKYSLGRQLLVFTVLWMGTRDIVTSLIMTVIFILFADYLFNEHSKYCIIPEKYKELNITLDTSHNKVTQKEVNDAIDVLKRARIHKKDKPDDDLENKLYKENFI
;
A
#
# COMPACT_ATOMS: atom_id res chain seq x y z
N MET A 1 -27.11 -34.91 43.31
CA MET A 1 -26.30 -34.96 42.06
C MET A 1 -25.77 -33.56 41.76
N PRO A 2 -24.45 -33.32 41.78
CA PRO A 2 -23.91 -32.03 41.36
C PRO A 2 -23.87 -31.95 39.83
N LYS A 3 -24.38 -30.86 39.26
CA LYS A 3 -24.37 -30.60 37.82
C LYS A 3 -22.92 -30.44 37.34
N ARG A 4 -22.50 -31.30 36.40
CA ARG A 4 -21.21 -31.23 35.70
C ARG A 4 -21.17 -29.88 34.97
N LYS A 5 -20.40 -28.91 35.46
CA LYS A 5 -20.13 -27.67 34.74
C LYS A 5 -19.30 -28.03 33.51
N GLU A 6 -19.86 -27.86 32.31
CA GLU A 6 -19.09 -27.90 31.08
C GLU A 6 -17.99 -26.83 31.17
N LYS A 7 -16.72 -27.27 31.17
CA LYS A 7 -15.58 -26.36 31.09
C LYS A 7 -15.62 -25.73 29.70
N PRO A 8 -15.63 -24.39 29.58
CA PRO A 8 -15.47 -23.75 28.28
C PRO A 8 -14.17 -24.25 27.63
N ASN A 9 -14.19 -24.34 26.31
CA ASN A 9 -13.12 -24.94 25.53
C ASN A 9 -11.89 -24.00 25.52
N ASN A 10 -11.12 -24.03 26.60
CA ASN A 10 -9.99 -23.13 26.88
C ASN A 10 -8.74 -23.40 26.01
N SER A 11 -8.86 -24.30 25.02
CA SER A 11 -7.73 -24.74 24.20
C SER A 11 -7.13 -23.58 23.43
N LEU A 12 -7.94 -22.77 22.73
CA LEU A 12 -7.47 -21.64 21.94
C LEU A 12 -6.74 -20.57 22.78
N LEU A 13 -7.31 -20.20 23.93
CA LEU A 13 -6.67 -19.26 24.85
C LEU A 13 -5.34 -19.79 25.38
N SER A 14 -5.25 -21.10 25.63
CA SER A 14 -4.00 -21.73 26.05
C SER A 14 -2.94 -21.73 24.94
N PHE A 15 -3.32 -22.00 23.68
CA PHE A 15 -2.42 -21.93 22.54
C PHE A 15 -1.92 -20.50 22.31
N ILE A 16 -2.80 -19.50 22.38
CA ILE A 16 -2.45 -18.08 22.26
C ILE A 16 -1.43 -17.68 23.33
N LYS A 17 -1.64 -18.09 24.57
CA LYS A 17 -0.71 -17.81 25.67
C LYS A 17 0.66 -18.45 25.43
N ILE A 18 0.69 -19.69 24.96
CA ILE A 18 1.93 -20.39 24.59
C ILE A 18 2.68 -19.63 23.49
N ILE A 19 1.98 -19.09 22.49
CA ILE A 19 2.59 -18.33 21.39
C ILE A 19 3.13 -16.98 21.88
N ASN A 20 2.36 -16.26 22.69
CA ASN A 20 2.78 -14.96 23.25
C ASN A 20 4.03 -15.06 24.13
N ASP A 21 4.13 -16.12 24.94
CA ASP A 21 5.28 -16.37 25.83
C ASP A 21 6.47 -17.01 25.10
N ASN A 22 6.31 -17.41 23.82
CA ASN A 22 7.35 -18.09 23.06
C ASN A 22 8.45 -17.10 22.61
N LYS A 23 9.68 -17.35 23.06
CA LYS A 23 10.87 -16.56 22.70
C LYS A 23 11.22 -16.64 21.20
N PHE A 24 10.95 -17.78 20.54
CA PHE A 24 11.16 -17.91 19.09
C PHE A 24 10.20 -17.02 18.31
N PHE A 25 8.92 -16.98 18.72
CA PHE A 25 7.95 -16.08 18.11
C PHE A 25 8.38 -14.62 18.26
N ALA A 26 8.83 -14.24 19.47
CA ALA A 26 9.40 -12.92 19.70
C ALA A 26 10.61 -12.60 18.80
N GLY A 27 11.51 -13.56 18.61
CA GLY A 27 12.65 -13.43 17.71
C GLY A 27 12.23 -13.26 16.25
N ILE A 28 11.22 -14.01 15.79
CA ILE A 28 10.68 -13.88 14.43
C ILE A 28 10.10 -12.47 14.23
N ILE A 29 9.28 -11.99 15.17
CA ILE A 29 8.69 -10.64 15.07
C ILE A 29 9.78 -9.56 15.08
N MET A 30 10.82 -9.71 15.91
CA MET A 30 11.95 -8.79 15.94
C MET A 30 12.72 -8.76 14.61
N LEU A 31 12.92 -9.92 13.97
CA LEU A 31 13.52 -10.00 12.64
C LEU A 31 12.62 -9.38 11.58
N THR A 32 11.32 -9.68 11.59
CA THR A 32 10.34 -9.09 10.66
C THR A 32 10.33 -7.57 10.77
N MET A 33 10.42 -7.00 11.98
CA MET A 33 10.54 -5.56 12.20
C MET A 33 11.80 -5.00 11.54
N ASN A 34 12.92 -5.70 11.70
CA ASN A 34 14.21 -5.27 11.18
C ASN A 34 14.24 -5.32 9.64
N ILE A 35 13.74 -6.41 9.04
CA ILE A 35 13.56 -6.51 7.59
C ILE A 35 12.57 -5.45 7.11
N GLY A 36 11.55 -5.13 7.91
CA GLY A 36 10.62 -4.03 7.69
C GLY A 36 11.25 -2.67 7.47
N SER A 37 12.30 -2.35 8.24
CA SER A 37 13.08 -1.11 8.04
C SER A 37 13.75 -1.07 6.66
N LYS A 38 14.15 -2.23 6.14
CA LYS A 38 14.74 -2.39 4.82
C LYS A 38 13.71 -2.61 3.73
N TYR A 39 12.45 -2.97 4.00
CA TYR A 39 11.41 -3.16 2.97
C TYR A 39 10.99 -1.88 2.24
N ILE A 40 11.41 -0.72 2.74
CA ILE A 40 11.44 0.54 1.97
C ILE A 40 12.49 0.47 0.83
N SER A 41 13.40 -0.51 0.87
CA SER A 41 14.67 -0.60 0.12
C SER A 41 15.07 -2.03 -0.34
N ILE A 42 14.25 -3.08 -0.20
CA ILE A 42 14.60 -4.46 -0.63
C ILE A 42 14.20 -4.68 -2.09
N GLU A 43 15.17 -5.08 -2.91
CA GLU A 43 14.98 -5.67 -4.24
C GLU A 43 14.47 -7.11 -4.09
N LEU A 44 13.15 -7.29 -3.95
CA LEU A 44 12.52 -8.60 -4.09
C LEU A 44 12.34 -8.94 -5.58
N SER A 45 12.19 -10.23 -5.91
CA SER A 45 11.71 -10.65 -7.23
C SER A 45 10.41 -9.92 -7.57
N LYS A 46 10.21 -9.50 -8.83
CA LYS A 46 9.06 -8.67 -9.27
C LYS A 46 7.70 -9.14 -8.71
N THR A 47 7.50 -10.46 -8.57
CA THR A 47 6.26 -11.04 -8.03
C THR A 47 6.18 -10.93 -6.50
N GLN A 48 7.28 -11.18 -5.80
CA GLN A 48 7.36 -11.07 -4.34
C GLN A 48 7.30 -9.60 -3.90
N GLU A 49 7.93 -8.72 -4.69
CA GLU A 49 7.86 -7.28 -4.51
C GLU A 49 6.41 -6.80 -4.62
N SER A 50 5.68 -7.16 -5.69
CA SER A 50 4.28 -6.77 -5.83
C SER A 50 3.39 -7.24 -4.67
N TYR A 51 3.56 -8.48 -4.19
CA TYR A 51 2.73 -9.03 -3.12
C TYR A 51 2.95 -8.34 -1.77
N ILE A 52 4.22 -8.07 -1.43
CA ILE A 52 4.59 -7.43 -0.17
C ILE A 52 4.37 -5.90 -0.24
N LYS A 53 4.67 -5.28 -1.37
CA LYS A 53 4.60 -3.82 -1.58
C LYS A 53 3.16 -3.30 -1.71
N TYR A 54 2.23 -4.09 -2.24
CA TYR A 54 0.86 -3.59 -2.51
C TYR A 54 -0.22 -3.97 -1.47
N SER A 55 -0.08 -5.00 -0.64
CA SER A 55 -1.19 -5.35 0.28
C SER A 55 -0.79 -5.90 1.65
N LEU A 56 0.14 -6.86 1.72
CA LEU A 56 0.36 -7.59 2.99
C LEU A 56 1.54 -7.05 3.81
N GLY A 57 2.57 -6.47 3.16
CA GLY A 57 3.75 -5.97 3.86
C GLY A 57 3.42 -4.87 4.86
N ARG A 58 2.66 -3.85 4.44
CA ARG A 58 2.24 -2.75 5.33
C ARG A 58 1.49 -3.25 6.56
N GLN A 59 0.57 -4.20 6.39
CA GLN A 59 -0.24 -4.75 7.48
C GLN A 59 0.61 -5.58 8.46
N LEU A 60 1.52 -6.42 7.93
CA LEU A 60 2.47 -7.19 8.74
C LEU A 60 3.43 -6.30 9.53
N LEU A 61 3.85 -5.17 8.97
CA LEU A 61 4.71 -4.20 9.66
C LEU A 61 3.99 -3.50 10.80
N VAL A 62 2.78 -2.99 10.56
CA VAL A 62 1.96 -2.38 11.60
C VAL A 62 1.70 -3.38 12.73
N PHE A 63 1.32 -4.62 12.39
CA PHE A 63 1.13 -5.69 13.36
C PHE A 63 2.40 -5.96 14.19
N THR A 64 3.55 -6.05 13.53
CA THR A 64 4.84 -6.31 14.17
C THR A 64 5.20 -5.21 15.18
N VAL A 65 5.03 -3.94 14.80
CA VAL A 65 5.27 -2.79 15.69
C VAL A 65 4.32 -2.80 16.88
N LEU A 66 3.03 -3.06 16.65
CA LEU A 66 2.04 -3.13 17.71
C LEU A 66 2.31 -4.29 18.67
N TRP A 67 2.65 -5.46 18.15
CA TRP A 67 2.98 -6.62 18.99
C TRP A 67 4.27 -6.42 19.79
N MET A 68 5.25 -5.71 19.25
CA MET A 68 6.47 -5.34 19.99
C MET A 68 6.13 -4.54 21.26
N GLY A 69 5.14 -3.64 21.17
CA GLY A 69 4.67 -2.84 22.30
C GLY A 69 3.70 -3.57 23.24
N THR A 70 2.75 -4.35 22.71
CA THR A 70 1.72 -5.01 23.52
C THR A 70 2.14 -6.36 24.08
N ARG A 71 3.06 -7.06 23.40
CA ARG A 71 3.48 -8.45 23.69
C ARG A 71 2.32 -9.46 23.68
N ASP A 72 1.20 -9.11 23.06
CA ASP A 72 -0.01 -9.93 22.97
C ASP A 72 -0.56 -9.90 21.54
N ILE A 73 -0.63 -11.09 20.93
CA ILE A 73 -1.10 -11.33 19.57
C ILE A 73 -2.55 -10.93 19.33
N VAL A 74 -3.44 -11.14 20.31
CA VAL A 74 -4.88 -10.84 20.13
C VAL A 74 -5.06 -9.33 20.13
N THR A 75 -4.46 -8.67 21.13
CA THR A 75 -4.51 -7.22 21.25
C THR A 75 -3.85 -6.53 20.06
N SER A 76 -2.70 -6.99 19.58
CA SER A 76 -2.01 -6.39 18.43
C SER A 76 -2.78 -6.59 17.12
N LEU A 77 -3.42 -7.74 16.89
CA LEU A 77 -4.28 -7.96 15.72
C LEU A 77 -5.47 -7.00 15.71
N ILE A 78 -6.18 -6.87 16.83
CA ILE A 78 -7.34 -5.96 16.93
C ILE A 78 -6.91 -4.52 16.64
N MET A 79 -5.81 -4.07 17.26
CA MET A 79 -5.26 -2.74 17.03
C MET A 79 -4.82 -2.53 15.57
N THR A 80 -4.29 -3.57 14.92
CA THR A 80 -3.90 -3.52 13.51
C THR A 80 -5.12 -3.33 12.61
N VAL A 81 -6.21 -4.06 12.86
CA VAL A 81 -7.46 -3.90 12.10
C VAL A 81 -8.03 -2.50 12.29
N ILE A 82 -8.07 -1.99 13.52
CA ILE A 82 -8.52 -0.62 13.81
C ILE A 82 -7.65 0.41 13.09
N PHE A 83 -6.33 0.24 13.12
CA PHE A 83 -5.40 1.10 12.41
C PHE A 83 -5.65 1.11 10.90
N ILE A 84 -5.85 -0.07 10.29
CA ILE A 84 -6.14 -0.19 8.85
C ILE A 84 -7.47 0.50 8.53
N LEU A 85 -8.50 0.31 9.35
CA LEU A 85 -9.78 0.99 9.15
C LEU A 85 -9.62 2.50 9.19
N PHE A 86 -8.84 3.03 10.14
CA PHE A 86 -8.57 4.46 10.19
C PHE A 86 -7.74 4.95 9.02
N ALA A 87 -6.67 4.25 8.67
CA ALA A 87 -5.76 4.71 7.63
C ALA A 87 -6.37 4.59 6.22
N ASP A 88 -7.11 3.51 5.93
CA ASP A 88 -7.63 3.25 4.58
C ASP A 88 -9.06 3.78 4.36
N TYR A 89 -9.81 4.07 5.44
CA TYR A 89 -11.18 4.59 5.33
C TYR A 89 -11.39 5.96 5.98
N LEU A 90 -10.92 6.17 7.21
CA LEU A 90 -11.22 7.41 7.95
C LEU A 90 -10.35 8.60 7.50
N PHE A 91 -9.07 8.32 7.23
CA PHE A 91 -8.06 9.30 6.82
C PHE A 91 -7.68 9.21 5.35
N ASN A 92 -8.34 8.34 4.59
CA ASN A 92 -8.13 8.23 3.17
C ASN A 92 -9.06 9.19 2.42
N GLU A 93 -8.49 10.19 1.76
CA GLU A 93 -9.21 11.23 1.01
C GLU A 93 -10.04 10.67 -0.15
N HIS A 94 -9.69 9.48 -0.64
CA HIS A 94 -10.43 8.78 -1.70
C HIS A 94 -11.56 7.87 -1.16
N SER A 95 -11.69 7.71 0.15
CA SER A 95 -12.74 6.89 0.75
C SER A 95 -14.01 7.69 1.01
N LYS A 96 -15.17 7.05 0.78
CA LYS A 96 -16.51 7.64 1.03
C LYS A 96 -16.73 8.08 2.49
N TYR A 97 -15.91 7.58 3.41
CA TYR A 97 -16.00 7.83 4.85
C TYR A 97 -14.88 8.75 5.39
N CYS A 98 -14.20 9.49 4.51
CA CYS A 98 -13.15 10.42 4.90
C CYS A 98 -13.69 11.51 5.85
N ILE A 99 -13.14 11.61 7.06
CA ILE A 99 -13.50 12.63 8.06
C ILE A 99 -12.61 13.88 7.94
N ILE A 100 -11.55 13.83 7.11
CA ILE A 100 -10.61 14.94 6.95
C ILE A 100 -11.33 16.15 6.33
N PRO A 101 -11.34 17.33 7.00
CA PRO A 101 -11.91 18.55 6.46
C PRO A 101 -11.18 18.98 5.18
N GLU A 102 -11.90 19.49 4.19
CA GLU A 102 -11.31 19.86 2.88
C GLU A 102 -10.15 20.84 2.99
N LYS A 103 -10.14 21.69 4.02
CA LYS A 103 -9.04 22.62 4.33
C LYS A 103 -7.68 21.95 4.52
N TYR A 104 -7.64 20.65 4.86
CA TYR A 104 -6.42 19.88 5.04
C TYR A 104 -6.13 18.92 3.88
N LYS A 105 -7.09 18.69 2.98
CA LYS A 105 -6.88 17.87 1.76
C LYS A 105 -5.95 18.57 0.78
N GLU A 106 -6.00 19.90 0.73
CA GLU A 106 -5.13 20.71 -0.14
C GLU A 106 -3.69 20.85 0.37
N LEU A 107 -3.36 20.37 1.58
CA LEU A 107 -1.99 20.49 2.11
C LEU A 107 -0.96 19.69 1.29
N ASN A 108 -1.40 18.67 0.54
CA ASN A 108 -0.56 17.93 -0.41
C ASN A 108 -0.38 18.65 -1.76
N ILE A 109 -1.22 19.65 -2.06
CA ILE A 109 -1.10 20.49 -3.26
C ILE A 109 -0.27 21.76 -2.95
N THR A 110 -0.26 22.22 -1.69
CA THR A 110 0.41 23.46 -1.29
C THR A 110 1.86 23.36 -0.82
N LEU A 111 2.41 22.15 -0.62
CA LEU A 111 3.85 21.97 -0.44
C LEU A 111 4.66 22.26 -1.73
N ASP A 112 3.98 22.36 -2.88
CA ASP A 112 4.58 22.74 -4.17
C ASP A 112 4.18 24.16 -4.63
N THR A 113 3.35 24.89 -3.88
CA THR A 113 2.94 26.25 -4.28
C THR A 113 4.00 27.30 -3.94
N SER A 114 5.07 26.93 -3.22
CA SER A 114 6.17 27.85 -2.85
C SER A 114 7.44 27.68 -3.71
N HIS A 115 7.44 26.78 -4.69
CA HIS A 115 8.54 26.63 -5.63
C HIS A 115 8.03 26.73 -7.07
N ASN A 116 7.91 27.98 -7.52
CA ASN A 116 7.83 28.37 -8.93
C ASN A 116 9.13 28.02 -9.71
N LYS A 117 9.82 26.93 -9.34
CA LYS A 117 11.07 26.42 -9.89
C LYS A 117 10.81 25.01 -10.38
N VAL A 118 10.47 24.90 -11.66
CA VAL A 118 10.45 23.62 -12.37
C VAL A 118 11.84 22.98 -12.26
N THR A 119 11.90 21.76 -11.73
CA THR A 119 13.17 21.05 -11.60
C THR A 119 13.56 20.43 -12.95
N GLN A 120 14.86 20.38 -13.28
CA GLN A 120 15.31 19.79 -14.56
C GLN A 120 14.89 18.33 -14.76
N LYS A 121 14.63 17.61 -13.67
CA LYS A 121 14.05 16.26 -13.72
C LYS A 121 12.65 16.27 -14.31
N GLU A 122 11.78 17.19 -13.86
CA GLU A 122 10.40 17.31 -14.36
C GLU A 122 10.38 17.74 -15.84
N VAL A 123 11.29 18.64 -16.24
CA VAL A 123 11.46 19.02 -17.65
C VAL A 123 11.84 17.82 -18.50
N ASN A 124 12.81 17.02 -18.05
CA ASN A 124 13.26 15.84 -18.79
C ASN A 124 12.16 14.75 -18.87
N ASP A 125 11.44 14.51 -17.78
CA ASP A 125 10.34 13.55 -17.74
C ASP A 125 9.20 13.99 -18.68
N ALA A 126 8.86 15.28 -18.71
CA ALA A 126 7.88 15.84 -19.65
C ALA A 126 8.33 15.70 -21.12
N ILE A 127 9.61 15.98 -21.42
CA ILE A 127 10.18 15.78 -22.75
C ILE A 127 10.08 14.31 -23.18
N ASP A 128 10.35 13.37 -22.28
CA ASP A 128 10.30 11.94 -22.58
C ASP A 128 8.86 11.46 -22.82
N VAL A 129 7.89 11.95 -22.03
CA VAL A 129 6.46 11.74 -22.29
C VAL A 129 6.05 12.28 -23.66
N LEU A 130 6.45 13.51 -24.00
CA LEU A 130 6.16 14.13 -25.30
C LEU A 130 6.82 13.37 -26.46
N LYS A 131 8.03 12.84 -26.26
CA LYS A 131 8.74 12.03 -27.25
C LYS A 131 7.99 10.72 -27.52
N ARG A 132 7.55 10.02 -26.47
CA ARG A 132 6.71 8.82 -26.60
C ARG A 132 5.39 9.12 -27.30
N ALA A 133 4.71 10.20 -26.91
CA ALA A 133 3.46 10.62 -27.55
C ALA A 133 3.64 10.92 -29.05
N ARG A 134 4.75 11.56 -29.44
CA ARG A 134 5.09 11.82 -30.85
C ARG A 134 5.42 10.54 -31.62
N ILE A 135 6.10 9.58 -31.01
CA ILE A 135 6.36 8.27 -31.63
C ILE A 135 5.05 7.54 -31.86
N HIS A 136 4.17 7.47 -30.86
CA HIS A 136 2.84 6.87 -31.01
C HIS A 136 1.93 7.60 -32.01
N LYS A 137 2.12 8.91 -32.21
CA LYS A 137 1.45 9.69 -33.26
C LYS A 137 2.04 9.46 -34.66
N LYS A 138 3.30 9.07 -34.77
CA LYS A 138 3.95 8.71 -36.05
C LYS A 138 3.71 7.26 -36.43
N ASP A 139 3.65 6.35 -35.46
CA ASP A 139 3.42 4.91 -35.67
C ASP A 139 1.94 4.55 -35.85
N LYS A 140 1.03 5.47 -35.52
CA LYS A 140 -0.32 5.47 -36.09
C LYS A 140 -0.30 6.39 -37.31
N PRO A 141 -0.03 5.88 -38.53
CA PRO A 141 -0.50 6.59 -39.70
C PRO A 141 -1.99 6.82 -39.48
N ASP A 142 -2.43 8.04 -39.78
CA ASP A 142 -3.83 8.42 -39.80
C ASP A 142 -4.49 7.56 -40.89
N ASP A 143 -4.90 6.33 -40.52
CA ASP A 143 -5.47 5.31 -41.42
C ASP A 143 -6.71 5.90 -42.13
N ASP A 144 -7.36 6.89 -41.51
CA ASP A 144 -8.47 7.64 -42.11
C ASP A 144 -8.02 8.67 -43.17
N LEU A 145 -6.80 9.21 -43.11
CA LEU A 145 -6.29 10.18 -44.07
C LEU A 145 -5.66 9.51 -45.29
N GLU A 146 -4.93 8.40 -45.08
CA GLU A 146 -4.37 7.59 -46.17
C GLU A 146 -5.50 6.93 -46.98
N ASN A 147 -6.51 6.34 -46.33
CA ASN A 147 -7.68 5.78 -47.02
C ASN A 147 -8.54 6.84 -47.75
N LYS A 148 -8.56 8.09 -47.30
CA LYS A 148 -9.23 9.20 -48.02
C LYS A 148 -8.46 9.59 -49.28
N LEU A 149 -7.12 9.68 -49.21
CA LEU A 149 -6.28 10.02 -50.35
C LEU A 149 -6.28 8.91 -51.42
N TYR A 150 -6.36 7.64 -51.03
CA TYR A 150 -6.50 6.53 -51.98
C TYR A 150 -7.86 6.52 -52.69
N LYS A 151 -8.95 6.92 -52.03
CA LYS A 151 -10.28 6.98 -52.65
C LYS A 151 -10.46 8.16 -53.61
N GLU A 152 -9.84 9.31 -53.36
CA GLU A 152 -9.94 10.48 -54.25
C GLU A 152 -9.11 10.34 -55.54
N ASN A 153 -8.07 9.51 -55.56
CA ASN A 153 -7.21 9.33 -56.74
C ASN A 153 -7.64 8.19 -57.69
N PHE A 154 -8.77 7.53 -57.41
CA PHE A 154 -9.30 6.42 -58.20
C PHE A 154 -10.75 6.64 -58.69
N ILE A 155 -11.21 7.89 -58.79
CA ILE A 155 -12.43 8.28 -59.51
C ILE A 155 -12.07 9.28 -60.60
#